data_AF-D7GXG1-F1
#
_entry.id   AF-D7GXG1-F1
#
_cell.length_a   1.000
_cell.length_b   1.000
_cell.length_c   1.000
_cell.angle_alpha   90.00
_cell.angle_beta   90.00
_cell.angle_gamma   90.00
#
_symmetry.space_group_name_H-M   'P 1'
#
loop_
_entity.id
_entity.type
_entity.pdbx_description
1 polymer ?
#
loop_
_entity_poly.entity_id
_entity_poly.type
_entity_poly.pdbx_seq_one_letter_code
_entity_poly.pdbx_strand_id
1 'polypeptide(L)'
;MIKTLKRIPLVFLIAIMACSNSGDNGKDKVEEQEQAQEQGEKKGQGEERDKEDGIDGLQPTFLADQDPKPDDKKWIKVEGVSDEFNDSELDLTKWSPTPEFIWNGQDRGWYGGSRSLFEADNVSVGNGFLRIEGEKFDSPKYSPKDNTDTPPQRRYGGAYVYGKTLAEPGYYIEARMRASKTAMSAAFWLKTETKPCGENLNDGENLEIDIQECVGVFTGELGDEWTKDDWAVNANWDRIFHYNTHRHNSPCNNIGDRQTKGGKANFDKKNSDEFHIYAAYWHADGSKIDFYIDGELEKSITPVIPFKGALRLIMSSNFYDWIEETSAEDMGFNRPLEDRYTQFDWVRVWQLEDL
;
A
#
# COMPACT_ATOMS: atom_id res chain seq x y z
N MET A 1 -50.97 33.66 -10.57
CA MET A 1 -52.15 33.26 -11.36
C MET A 1 -52.08 31.76 -11.60
N ILE A 2 -53.11 31.05 -11.15
CA ILE A 2 -53.70 29.76 -11.64
C ILE A 2 -52.72 28.55 -11.72
N LYS A 3 -52.65 27.64 -10.72
CA LYS A 3 -53.56 26.54 -10.29
C LYS A 3 -53.66 25.35 -11.28
N THR A 4 -52.94 24.24 -11.02
CA THR A 4 -53.40 22.95 -10.42
C THR A 4 -54.15 21.99 -11.37
N LEU A 5 -53.76 20.70 -11.46
CA LEU A 5 -54.45 19.53 -10.86
C LEU A 5 -53.87 18.16 -11.32
N LYS A 6 -53.82 17.20 -10.38
CA LYS A 6 -53.51 15.75 -10.51
C LYS A 6 -54.79 14.92 -10.77
N ARG A 7 -54.60 13.60 -11.03
CA ARG A 7 -55.49 12.40 -10.82
C ARG A 7 -56.23 11.90 -12.09
N ILE A 8 -56.44 10.61 -12.41
CA ILE A 8 -56.48 9.27 -11.75
C ILE A 8 -56.43 8.17 -12.87
N PRO A 9 -56.03 6.90 -12.61
CA PRO A 9 -56.01 5.81 -13.61
C PRO A 9 -57.30 4.96 -13.67
N LEU A 10 -57.48 4.22 -14.77
CA LEU A 10 -58.63 3.34 -15.05
C LEU A 10 -58.17 1.89 -15.28
N VAL A 11 -58.79 0.96 -14.57
CA VAL A 11 -58.67 -0.51 -14.69
C VAL A 11 -59.82 -1.04 -15.55
N PHE A 12 -59.57 -2.04 -16.40
CA PHE A 12 -60.61 -2.82 -17.07
C PHE A 12 -60.43 -4.33 -16.81
N LEU A 13 -61.54 -4.93 -16.35
CA LEU A 13 -61.81 -6.37 -16.19
C LEU A 13 -61.80 -7.12 -17.53
N ILE A 14 -61.60 -8.44 -17.51
CA ILE A 14 -62.62 -9.47 -17.86
C ILE A 14 -62.11 -10.88 -17.52
N ALA A 15 -63.00 -11.65 -16.91
CA ALA A 15 -62.87 -13.03 -16.44
C ALA A 15 -63.15 -14.07 -17.54
N ILE A 16 -62.79 -15.34 -17.32
CA ILE A 16 -63.62 -16.54 -17.59
C ILE A 16 -63.15 -17.74 -16.74
N MET A 17 -64.14 -18.45 -16.21
CA MET A 17 -64.20 -19.71 -15.45
C MET A 17 -63.35 -20.89 -15.97
N ALA A 18 -62.88 -21.78 -15.09
CA ALA A 18 -63.56 -23.05 -14.77
C ALA A 18 -62.67 -24.00 -13.93
N CYS A 19 -63.33 -24.90 -13.20
CA CYS A 19 -62.85 -25.59 -12.01
C CYS A 19 -62.18 -26.96 -12.25
N SER A 20 -61.33 -27.32 -11.28
CA SER A 20 -61.29 -28.58 -10.53
C SER A 20 -60.89 -29.92 -11.19
N ASN A 21 -59.72 -30.37 -10.71
CA ASN A 21 -59.47 -31.62 -9.97
C ASN A 21 -58.82 -32.81 -10.70
N SER A 22 -58.07 -33.54 -9.86
CA SER A 22 -57.55 -34.90 -9.98
C SER A 22 -56.43 -35.19 -10.98
N GLY A 23 -55.24 -35.42 -10.41
CA GLY A 23 -54.67 -36.75 -10.48
C GLY A 23 -53.54 -36.98 -11.50
N ASP A 24 -52.33 -37.00 -10.94
CA ASP A 24 -51.35 -38.06 -11.13
C ASP A 24 -50.25 -37.90 -12.20
N ASN A 25 -49.03 -38.04 -11.66
CA ASN A 25 -47.77 -38.45 -12.27
C ASN A 25 -47.07 -37.57 -13.34
N GLY A 26 -46.00 -36.90 -12.89
CA GLY A 26 -44.76 -36.85 -13.65
C GLY A 26 -43.82 -35.71 -13.30
N LYS A 27 -42.76 -36.02 -12.52
CA LYS A 27 -41.42 -35.41 -12.52
C LYS A 27 -41.36 -33.90 -12.15
N ASP A 28 -40.57 -33.40 -11.22
CA ASP A 28 -39.44 -33.90 -10.45
C ASP A 28 -39.41 -33.19 -9.08
N LYS A 29 -38.67 -33.83 -8.17
CA LYS A 29 -38.63 -33.77 -6.71
C LYS A 29 -38.20 -32.41 -6.09
N VAL A 30 -38.90 -31.92 -5.04
CA VAL A 30 -38.68 -32.07 -3.55
C VAL A 30 -37.54 -31.16 -3.05
N GLU A 31 -37.76 -30.07 -2.30
CA GLU A 31 -38.18 -29.90 -0.89
C GLU A 31 -37.19 -30.38 0.19
N GLU A 32 -37.32 -29.77 1.38
CA GLU A 32 -36.63 -30.00 2.67
C GLU A 32 -35.26 -29.33 2.86
N GLN A 33 -35.13 -28.35 3.77
CA GLN A 33 -35.12 -28.46 5.23
C GLN A 33 -33.92 -29.24 5.78
N GLU A 34 -33.34 -28.58 6.80
CA GLU A 34 -32.59 -29.17 7.91
C GLU A 34 -31.07 -29.38 7.72
N GLN A 35 -30.41 -29.17 8.86
CA GLN A 35 -29.10 -29.69 9.25
C GLN A 35 -27.88 -28.80 9.02
N ALA A 36 -27.43 -28.26 10.16
CA ALA A 36 -26.03 -27.99 10.43
C ALA A 36 -25.17 -29.19 10.01
N GLN A 37 -24.17 -28.94 9.19
CA GLN A 37 -23.02 -29.81 9.02
C GLN A 37 -21.75 -28.96 9.07
N GLU A 38 -20.98 -29.21 10.13
CA GLU A 38 -19.54 -29.10 10.13
C GLU A 38 -18.96 -29.82 8.91
N GLN A 39 -18.16 -29.13 8.11
CA GLN A 39 -17.13 -29.64 7.19
C GLN A 39 -16.64 -28.44 6.35
N GLY A 40 -15.40 -28.01 6.39
CA GLY A 40 -14.27 -28.45 7.19
C GLY A 40 -13.20 -27.37 7.08
N GLU A 41 -12.41 -27.25 8.15
CA GLU A 41 -11.12 -26.58 8.11
C GLU A 41 -10.28 -27.16 6.97
N LYS A 42 -10.27 -26.50 5.81
CA LYS A 42 -9.06 -26.51 5.00
C LYS A 42 -8.12 -25.55 5.67
N LYS A 43 -7.29 -26.11 6.55
CA LYS A 43 -5.99 -25.53 6.90
C LYS A 43 -5.31 -25.17 5.58
N GLY A 44 -5.36 -23.89 5.23
CA GLY A 44 -4.41 -23.32 4.28
C GLY A 44 -3.05 -23.72 4.78
N GLN A 45 -2.27 -24.38 3.92
CA GLN A 45 -0.88 -24.71 4.18
C GLN A 45 -0.24 -23.41 4.67
N GLY A 46 0.17 -23.41 5.95
CA GLY A 46 0.85 -22.25 6.51
C GLY A 46 2.02 -21.93 5.60
N GLU A 47 2.08 -20.68 5.13
CA GLU A 47 3.28 -20.17 4.49
C GLU A 47 4.43 -20.47 5.45
N GLU A 48 5.28 -21.40 5.05
CA GLU A 48 6.48 -21.73 5.78
C GLU A 48 7.29 -20.45 5.78
N ARG A 49 7.40 -19.80 6.93
CA ARG A 49 8.29 -18.67 7.10
C ARG A 49 9.66 -19.23 6.73
N ASP A 50 10.25 -18.75 5.65
CA ASP A 50 11.67 -18.95 5.39
C ASP A 50 12.38 -18.37 6.61
N LYS A 51 12.68 -19.23 7.58
CA LYS A 51 13.46 -18.86 8.74
C LYS A 51 14.84 -18.59 8.19
N GLU A 52 15.17 -17.31 8.04
CA GLU A 52 16.57 -16.91 8.02
C GLU A 52 17.17 -17.30 9.38
N ASP A 53 17.76 -18.48 9.39
CA ASP A 53 18.63 -18.95 10.45
C ASP A 53 19.80 -17.94 10.58
N GLY A 54 19.67 -16.97 11.49
CA GLY A 54 20.83 -16.25 12.03
C GLY A 54 20.84 -14.72 12.02
N ILE A 55 19.82 -14.03 11.49
CA ILE A 55 19.73 -12.57 11.64
C ILE A 55 18.99 -12.25 12.93
N ASP A 56 19.72 -12.27 14.04
CA ASP A 56 19.21 -11.77 15.32
C ASP A 56 18.80 -10.31 15.12
N GLY A 57 17.54 -9.98 15.40
CA GLY A 57 16.94 -8.64 15.21
C GLY A 57 17.51 -7.57 16.15
N LEU A 58 18.78 -7.71 16.53
CA LEU A 58 19.57 -6.86 17.41
C LEU A 58 20.46 -5.87 16.65
N GLN A 59 20.65 -6.03 15.33
CA GLN A 59 21.40 -5.10 14.48
C GLN A 59 20.75 -4.98 13.08
N PRO A 60 21.04 -3.90 12.32
CA PRO A 60 20.56 -3.79 10.95
C PRO A 60 21.16 -4.85 10.03
N THR A 61 20.48 -5.12 8.91
CA THR A 61 20.94 -6.13 7.96
C THR A 61 21.99 -5.56 7.01
N PHE A 62 23.19 -6.14 7.06
CA PHE A 62 24.28 -5.84 6.15
C PHE A 62 24.98 -7.13 5.72
N LEU A 63 25.42 -7.19 4.47
CA LEU A 63 26.43 -8.18 4.07
C LEU A 63 27.78 -7.83 4.71
N ALA A 64 28.72 -8.78 4.65
CA ALA A 64 30.09 -8.53 5.11
C ALA A 64 30.68 -7.26 4.46
N ASP A 65 31.32 -6.42 5.26
CA ASP A 65 31.94 -5.15 4.85
C ASP A 65 30.98 -4.09 4.28
N GLN A 66 29.65 -4.22 4.48
CA GLN A 66 28.64 -3.24 4.03
C GLN A 66 28.12 -2.31 5.13
N ASP A 67 28.36 -2.60 6.41
CA ASP A 67 27.90 -1.77 7.54
C ASP A 67 28.61 -0.40 7.53
N PRO A 68 27.90 0.72 7.32
CA PRO A 68 28.50 2.04 7.19
C PRO A 68 28.77 2.73 8.54
N LYS A 69 28.49 2.09 9.69
CA LYS A 69 28.70 2.73 10.99
C LYS A 69 30.19 3.04 11.23
N PRO A 70 30.51 4.17 11.86
CA PRO A 70 31.85 4.41 12.40
C PRO A 70 32.25 3.41 13.48
N ASP A 71 33.55 3.12 13.61
CA ASP A 71 34.10 2.16 14.59
C ASP A 71 33.80 2.53 16.06
N ASP A 72 33.55 3.81 16.35
CA ASP A 72 33.24 4.35 17.68
C ASP A 72 31.74 4.46 17.96
N LYS A 73 30.90 3.88 17.09
CA LYS A 73 29.44 3.89 17.19
C LYS A 73 28.83 2.49 17.22
N LYS A 74 27.60 2.41 17.71
CA LYS A 74 26.72 1.23 17.60
C LYS A 74 25.35 1.61 17.07
N TRP A 75 24.70 0.66 16.43
CA TRP A 75 23.29 0.75 16.07
C TRP A 75 22.41 0.48 17.28
N ILE A 76 21.38 1.30 17.48
CA ILE A 76 20.34 1.13 18.49
C ILE A 76 18.99 1.18 17.79
N LYS A 77 18.13 0.18 18.06
CA LYS A 77 16.79 0.11 17.47
C LYS A 77 15.93 1.25 18.00
N VAL A 78 15.23 1.94 17.10
CA VAL A 78 14.26 2.98 17.44
C VAL A 78 12.89 2.34 17.55
N GLU A 79 12.54 1.92 18.77
CA GLU A 79 11.34 1.10 19.04
C GLU A 79 10.01 1.75 18.60
N GLY A 80 9.92 3.08 18.64
CA GLY A 80 8.69 3.83 18.29
C GLY A 80 8.34 3.82 16.80
N VAL A 81 9.27 3.40 15.94
CA VAL A 81 9.12 3.27 14.47
C VAL A 81 9.54 1.89 13.96
N SER A 82 9.75 0.92 14.86
CA SER A 82 10.10 -0.46 14.53
C SER A 82 8.99 -1.42 14.98
N ASP A 83 8.75 -2.46 14.19
CA ASP A 83 7.76 -3.49 14.48
C ASP A 83 8.12 -4.81 13.79
N GLU A 84 7.88 -5.92 14.49
CA GLU A 84 8.11 -7.28 13.99
C GLU A 84 6.79 -7.97 13.61
N PHE A 85 5.64 -7.28 13.78
CA PHE A 85 4.30 -7.71 13.39
C PHE A 85 3.90 -9.12 13.85
N ASN A 86 4.44 -9.59 14.98
CA ASN A 86 4.18 -10.91 15.52
C ASN A 86 2.94 -10.98 16.43
N ASP A 87 2.33 -9.83 16.74
CA ASP A 87 1.07 -9.76 17.48
C ASP A 87 -0.13 -10.19 16.61
N SER A 88 -1.31 -10.38 17.23
CA SER A 88 -2.53 -10.75 16.50
C SER A 88 -3.22 -9.57 15.80
N GLU A 89 -2.84 -8.34 16.14
CA GLU A 89 -3.45 -7.10 15.66
C GLU A 89 -2.36 -6.04 15.44
N LEU A 90 -2.66 -5.02 14.65
CA LEU A 90 -1.75 -3.88 14.44
C LEU A 90 -1.58 -3.08 15.74
N ASP A 91 -0.34 -2.79 16.13
CA ASP A 91 -0.07 -1.89 17.26
C ASP A 91 -0.52 -0.46 16.93
N LEU A 92 -1.75 -0.13 17.31
CA LEU A 92 -2.33 1.20 17.12
C LEU A 92 -1.66 2.27 17.98
N THR A 93 -0.73 1.96 18.87
CA THR A 93 0.09 2.97 19.55
C THR A 93 1.25 3.43 18.69
N LYS A 94 1.75 2.57 17.78
CA LYS A 94 2.82 2.88 16.82
C LYS A 94 2.30 3.27 15.44
N TRP A 95 1.25 2.62 14.96
CA TRP A 95 0.80 2.74 13.58
C TRP A 95 -0.63 3.29 13.47
N SER A 96 -0.91 3.98 12.37
CA SER A 96 -2.26 4.33 11.94
C SER A 96 -2.59 3.56 10.65
N PRO A 97 -3.69 2.79 10.60
CA PRO A 97 -4.11 2.06 9.41
C PRO A 97 -4.93 2.92 8.42
N THR A 98 -5.13 4.20 8.73
CA THR A 98 -5.91 5.14 7.93
C THR A 98 -5.04 6.31 7.50
N PRO A 99 -5.23 6.85 6.28
CA PRO A 99 -4.57 8.08 5.85
C PRO A 99 -5.11 9.34 6.54
N GLU A 100 -6.22 9.25 7.30
CA GLU A 100 -6.78 10.39 8.02
C GLU A 100 -5.71 11.07 8.87
N PHE A 101 -5.57 12.38 8.70
CA PHE A 101 -4.66 13.18 9.50
C PHE A 101 -5.34 14.48 9.90
N ILE A 102 -5.85 14.51 11.13
CA ILE A 102 -6.51 15.68 11.68
C ILE A 102 -5.47 16.64 12.24
N TRP A 103 -5.40 17.84 11.66
CA TRP A 103 -4.61 18.94 12.18
C TRP A 103 -5.51 20.16 12.34
N ASN A 104 -5.59 20.70 13.56
CA ASN A 104 -6.49 21.80 13.95
C ASN A 104 -7.93 21.63 13.45
N GLY A 105 -8.48 20.40 13.57
CA GLY A 105 -9.85 20.07 13.18
C GLY A 105 -10.08 19.90 11.67
N GLN A 106 -9.03 20.04 10.85
CA GLN A 106 -9.09 19.78 9.42
C GLN A 106 -8.43 18.44 9.09
N ASP A 107 -9.13 17.59 8.35
CA ASP A 107 -8.53 16.39 7.75
C ASP A 107 -7.66 16.75 6.54
N ARG A 108 -6.38 16.39 6.61
CA ARG A 108 -5.36 16.63 5.59
C ARG A 108 -4.79 15.34 4.98
N GLY A 109 -5.41 14.19 5.26
CA GLY A 109 -5.05 12.88 4.73
C GLY A 109 -5.16 12.74 3.21
N TRP A 110 -4.38 11.81 2.65
CA TRP A 110 -4.46 11.43 1.23
C TRP A 110 -5.07 10.03 1.11
N TYR A 111 -6.32 9.94 0.63
CA TYR A 111 -7.12 8.71 0.62
C TYR A 111 -6.90 7.80 -0.59
N GLY A 112 -5.80 7.99 -1.34
CA GLY A 112 -5.48 7.21 -2.53
C GLY A 112 -5.63 8.01 -3.83
N GLY A 113 -5.34 7.33 -4.94
CA GLY A 113 -5.34 7.89 -6.29
C GLY A 113 -6.73 8.15 -6.86
N SER A 114 -6.77 8.48 -8.14
CA SER A 114 -8.03 8.70 -8.87
C SER A 114 -8.86 7.41 -9.01
N ARG A 115 -8.17 6.26 -9.07
CA ARG A 115 -8.75 4.92 -9.28
C ARG A 115 -8.73 4.04 -8.03
N SER A 116 -8.05 4.45 -6.97
CA SER A 116 -7.83 3.65 -5.77
C SER A 116 -8.24 4.37 -4.49
N LEU A 117 -8.77 3.61 -3.53
CA LEU A 117 -9.12 4.08 -2.20
C LEU A 117 -8.29 3.32 -1.15
N PHE A 118 -7.72 4.05 -0.19
CA PHE A 118 -7.13 3.43 1.00
C PHE A 118 -8.22 3.18 2.05
N GLU A 119 -8.41 1.92 2.41
CA GLU A 119 -9.36 1.51 3.44
C GLU A 119 -8.64 0.78 4.57
N ALA A 120 -8.94 1.13 5.82
CA ALA A 120 -8.32 0.52 6.99
C ALA A 120 -8.64 -0.98 7.11
N ASP A 121 -9.79 -1.41 6.56
CA ASP A 121 -10.21 -2.81 6.53
C ASP A 121 -9.30 -3.69 5.66
N ASN A 122 -8.51 -3.09 4.76
CA ASN A 122 -7.47 -3.78 3.99
C ASN A 122 -6.16 -3.97 4.77
N VAL A 123 -6.11 -3.56 6.04
CA VAL A 123 -4.95 -3.73 6.92
C VAL A 123 -5.24 -4.82 7.93
N SER A 124 -4.37 -5.82 8.00
CA SER A 124 -4.40 -6.84 9.05
C SER A 124 -2.99 -7.22 9.50
N VAL A 125 -2.88 -7.81 10.68
CA VAL A 125 -1.67 -8.51 11.12
C VAL A 125 -2.01 -9.99 11.27
N GLY A 126 -1.17 -10.86 10.74
CA GLY A 126 -1.38 -12.29 10.84
C GLY A 126 -0.22 -13.11 10.32
N ASN A 127 -0.02 -14.30 10.89
CA ASN A 127 1.14 -15.19 10.64
C ASN A 127 2.51 -14.51 10.79
N GLY A 128 2.58 -13.41 11.55
CA GLY A 128 3.79 -12.59 11.72
C GLY A 128 4.06 -11.60 10.60
N PHE A 129 3.03 -11.18 9.87
CA PHE A 129 3.16 -10.16 8.83
C PHE A 129 2.14 -9.06 9.08
N LEU A 130 2.54 -7.80 8.87
CA LEU A 130 1.61 -6.78 8.42
C LEU A 130 1.19 -7.11 6.98
N ARG A 131 -0.11 -7.09 6.71
CA ARG A 131 -0.70 -7.40 5.41
C ARG A 131 -1.53 -6.23 4.94
N ILE A 132 -1.31 -5.84 3.69
CA ILE A 132 -2.13 -4.86 2.98
C ILE A 132 -2.77 -5.55 1.78
N GLU A 133 -4.10 -5.70 1.81
CA GLU A 133 -4.85 -6.33 0.73
C GLU A 133 -4.95 -5.41 -0.50
N GLY A 134 -4.65 -5.96 -1.67
CA GLY A 134 -5.05 -5.41 -2.96
C GLY A 134 -6.38 -6.01 -3.41
N GLU A 135 -7.39 -5.17 -3.61
CA GLU A 135 -8.72 -5.62 -4.03
C GLU A 135 -9.29 -4.80 -5.19
N LYS A 136 -10.28 -5.39 -5.85
CA LYS A 136 -11.18 -4.69 -6.77
C LYS A 136 -12.55 -4.64 -6.12
N PHE A 137 -13.11 -3.45 -5.98
CA PHE A 137 -14.44 -3.27 -5.43
C PHE A 137 -15.53 -3.79 -6.37
N ASP A 138 -16.61 -4.33 -5.80
CA ASP A 138 -17.82 -4.71 -6.54
C ASP A 138 -18.46 -3.51 -7.28
N SER A 139 -18.32 -2.32 -6.70
CA SER A 139 -18.76 -1.06 -7.30
C SER A 139 -17.83 0.09 -6.90
N PRO A 140 -17.67 1.13 -7.73
CA PRO A 140 -16.79 2.24 -7.37
C PRO A 140 -17.20 2.94 -6.08
N LYS A 141 -16.22 3.38 -5.28
CA LYS A 141 -16.41 4.02 -3.97
C LYS A 141 -16.03 5.50 -3.97
N TYR A 142 -16.61 6.25 -3.03
CA TYR A 142 -16.20 7.61 -2.71
C TYR A 142 -15.06 7.59 -1.68
N SER A 143 -14.13 8.53 -1.80
CA SER A 143 -13.31 8.92 -0.64
C SER A 143 -14.08 9.86 0.28
N PRO A 144 -13.67 10.00 1.56
CA PRO A 144 -14.24 11.00 2.47
C PRO A 144 -14.14 12.45 1.99
N LYS A 145 -13.29 12.72 1.00
CA LYS A 145 -13.04 14.07 0.44
C LYS A 145 -13.69 14.31 -0.92
N ASP A 146 -14.38 13.33 -1.48
CA ASP A 146 -14.99 13.47 -2.80
C ASP A 146 -16.23 14.35 -2.77
N ASN A 147 -16.52 14.97 -3.92
CA ASN A 147 -17.83 15.56 -4.17
C ASN A 147 -18.84 14.47 -4.54
N THR A 148 -19.81 14.22 -3.66
CA THR A 148 -20.86 13.21 -3.85
C THR A 148 -21.92 13.58 -4.90
N ASP A 149 -21.84 14.77 -5.51
CA ASP A 149 -22.68 15.16 -6.65
C ASP A 149 -22.17 14.55 -7.98
N THR A 150 -20.98 13.93 -7.99
CA THR A 150 -20.39 13.26 -9.16
C THR A 150 -20.26 11.76 -8.91
N PRO A 151 -20.42 10.86 -9.91
CA PRO A 151 -20.31 9.42 -9.67
C PRO A 151 -18.94 9.02 -9.08
N PRO A 152 -18.89 8.00 -8.20
CA PRO A 152 -17.63 7.52 -7.63
C PRO A 152 -16.74 6.91 -8.73
N GLN A 153 -15.43 7.10 -8.61
CA GLN A 153 -14.46 6.67 -9.63
C GLN A 153 -13.47 5.61 -9.14
N ARG A 154 -13.31 5.42 -7.83
CA ARG A 154 -12.30 4.51 -7.27
C ARG A 154 -12.80 3.08 -7.33
N ARG A 155 -12.09 2.21 -8.04
CA ARG A 155 -12.45 0.82 -8.31
C ARG A 155 -11.57 -0.19 -7.57
N TYR A 156 -10.43 0.26 -7.05
CA TYR A 156 -9.44 -0.60 -6.43
C TYR A 156 -9.22 -0.20 -4.97
N GLY A 157 -9.07 -1.19 -4.09
CA GLY A 157 -8.82 -1.02 -2.67
C GLY A 157 -7.40 -1.41 -2.31
N GLY A 158 -6.79 -0.58 -1.47
CA GLY A 158 -5.51 -0.86 -0.82
C GLY A 158 -5.51 -0.21 0.56
N ALA A 159 -4.33 0.12 1.08
CA ALA A 159 -4.22 0.81 2.37
C ALA A 159 -3.03 1.77 2.44
N TYR A 160 -3.07 2.62 3.47
CA TYR A 160 -2.02 3.54 3.85
C TYR A 160 -1.78 3.39 5.35
N VAL A 161 -0.72 2.68 5.71
CA VAL A 161 -0.30 2.46 7.09
C VAL A 161 0.88 3.38 7.37
N TYR A 162 0.80 4.19 8.43
CA TYR A 162 1.86 5.13 8.75
C TYR A 162 2.28 5.13 10.21
N GLY A 163 3.56 5.41 10.46
CA GLY A 163 4.14 5.53 11.80
C GLY A 163 3.74 6.83 12.49
N LYS A 164 3.29 6.74 13.74
CA LYS A 164 2.94 7.89 14.60
C LYS A 164 4.18 8.61 15.12
N THR A 165 5.28 7.89 15.28
CA THR A 165 6.61 8.44 15.52
C THR A 165 7.26 8.77 14.17
N LEU A 166 7.95 9.90 14.09
CA LEU A 166 8.64 10.31 12.86
C LEU A 166 10.05 9.71 12.83
N ALA A 167 10.54 9.41 11.62
CA ALA A 167 11.93 9.10 11.39
C ALA A 167 12.74 10.39 11.19
N GLU A 168 13.98 10.41 11.67
CA GLU A 168 14.86 11.58 11.64
C GLU A 168 16.09 11.35 10.74
N PRO A 169 16.74 12.43 10.25
CA PRO A 169 18.05 12.30 9.65
C PRO A 169 19.03 11.59 10.60
N GLY A 170 19.83 10.69 10.06
CA GLY A 170 20.75 9.82 10.79
C GLY A 170 20.22 8.41 11.01
N TYR A 171 18.98 8.12 10.63
CA TYR A 171 18.39 6.80 10.76
C TYR A 171 18.73 5.88 9.58
N TYR A 172 19.01 4.61 9.89
CA TYR A 172 18.97 3.51 8.94
C TYR A 172 17.61 2.82 9.03
N ILE A 173 16.87 2.78 7.93
CA ILE A 173 15.48 2.31 7.89
C ILE A 173 15.42 1.14 6.91
N GLU A 174 14.96 -0.01 7.38
CA GLU A 174 14.86 -1.23 6.58
C GLU A 174 13.51 -1.93 6.81
N ALA A 175 13.05 -2.63 5.78
CA ALA A 175 11.90 -3.51 5.88
C ALA A 175 12.12 -4.77 5.05
N ARG A 176 11.72 -5.92 5.61
CA ARG A 176 11.62 -7.17 4.87
C ARG A 176 10.20 -7.30 4.35
N MET A 177 10.03 -7.14 3.03
CA MET A 177 8.70 -7.15 2.41
C MET A 177 8.65 -7.94 1.11
N ARG A 178 7.44 -8.39 0.77
CA ARG A 178 7.07 -9.04 -0.49
C ARG A 178 5.81 -8.38 -1.04
N ALA A 179 5.81 -8.07 -2.33
CA ALA A 179 4.66 -7.44 -2.99
C ALA A 179 3.48 -8.41 -3.11
N SER A 180 2.25 -7.89 -3.12
CA SER A 180 1.08 -8.68 -3.52
C SER A 180 1.23 -9.19 -4.96
N LYS A 181 0.63 -10.32 -5.32
CA LYS A 181 0.51 -10.78 -6.72
C LYS A 181 -0.63 -10.07 -7.46
N THR A 182 -0.78 -8.77 -7.23
CA THR A 182 -1.77 -7.92 -7.91
C THR A 182 -1.09 -6.74 -8.62
N ALA A 183 -1.87 -6.00 -9.40
CA ALA A 183 -1.46 -4.75 -10.02
C ALA A 183 -1.37 -3.57 -9.02
N MET A 184 -1.77 -3.78 -7.76
CA MET A 184 -1.58 -2.79 -6.72
C MET A 184 -0.11 -2.65 -6.35
N SER A 185 0.30 -1.45 -5.98
CA SER A 185 1.66 -1.16 -5.58
C SER A 185 2.03 -1.86 -4.27
N ALA A 186 3.33 -2.05 -4.09
CA ALA A 186 3.93 -2.38 -2.81
C ALA A 186 5.01 -1.33 -2.54
N ALA A 187 4.69 -0.37 -1.67
CA ALA A 187 5.53 0.80 -1.43
C ALA A 187 5.93 0.93 0.05
N PHE A 188 7.19 1.28 0.27
CA PHE A 188 7.81 1.56 1.56
C PHE A 188 8.61 2.86 1.47
N TRP A 189 8.18 3.90 2.18
CA TRP A 189 8.61 5.26 1.88
C TRP A 189 8.40 6.21 3.07
N LEU A 190 9.00 7.39 2.99
CA LEU A 190 8.89 8.46 3.96
C LEU A 190 8.36 9.74 3.32
N LYS A 191 7.58 10.52 4.07
CA LYS A 191 7.07 11.82 3.60
C LYS A 191 7.00 12.88 4.68
N THR A 192 7.17 14.15 4.32
CA THR A 192 6.84 15.26 5.21
C THR A 192 5.39 15.15 5.67
N GLU A 193 5.15 15.31 6.97
CA GLU A 193 3.78 15.38 7.48
C GLU A 193 2.99 16.48 6.76
N THR A 194 1.71 16.22 6.51
CA THR A 194 0.80 17.17 5.84
C THR A 194 0.37 18.33 6.76
N LYS A 195 1.26 18.84 7.62
CA LYS A 195 1.05 20.04 8.44
C LYS A 195 1.27 21.31 7.58
N PRO A 196 0.59 22.43 7.88
CA PRO A 196 0.84 23.69 7.18
C PRO A 196 2.27 24.22 7.32
N CYS A 197 2.58 25.21 6.49
CA CYS A 197 3.84 25.95 6.49
C CYS A 197 4.22 26.44 7.88
N GLY A 198 5.47 26.22 8.28
CA GLY A 198 6.01 26.68 9.58
C GLY A 198 5.69 25.77 10.77
N GLU A 199 4.84 24.74 10.59
CA GLU A 199 4.55 23.75 11.64
C GLU A 199 5.05 22.34 11.31
N ASN A 200 5.40 22.08 10.05
CA ASN A 200 6.16 20.89 9.71
C ASN A 200 7.64 21.09 10.08
N LEU A 201 8.34 19.98 10.31
CA LEU A 201 9.76 19.99 10.70
C LEU A 201 10.72 20.23 9.52
N ASN A 202 10.18 20.53 8.34
CA ASN A 202 10.92 20.63 7.08
C ASN A 202 10.89 22.06 6.51
N ASP A 203 10.68 23.07 7.36
CA ASP A 203 10.64 24.50 6.97
C ASP A 203 9.70 24.80 5.78
N GLY A 204 8.56 24.08 5.71
CA GLY A 204 7.59 24.22 4.63
C GLY A 204 7.88 23.42 3.36
N GLU A 205 8.99 22.67 3.31
CA GLU A 205 9.29 21.75 2.21
C GLU A 205 8.38 20.51 2.26
N ASN A 206 8.02 20.00 1.08
CA ASN A 206 7.28 18.74 0.91
C ASN A 206 8.24 17.71 0.31
N LEU A 207 8.84 16.91 1.19
CA LEU A 207 9.94 16.00 0.89
C LEU A 207 9.48 14.56 1.02
N GLU A 208 10.06 13.68 0.22
CA GLU A 208 9.71 12.27 0.15
C GLU A 208 10.93 11.43 -0.19
N ILE A 209 11.11 10.33 0.54
CA ILE A 209 12.14 9.32 0.31
C ILE A 209 11.42 8.01 0.05
N ASP A 210 11.44 7.54 -1.20
CA ASP A 210 10.90 6.24 -1.55
C ASP A 210 12.03 5.22 -1.42
N ILE A 211 11.92 4.35 -0.41
CA ILE A 211 12.88 3.26 -0.21
C ILE A 211 12.59 2.19 -1.24
N GLN A 212 11.33 1.78 -1.40
CA GLN A 212 10.92 0.84 -2.42
C GLN A 212 9.55 1.21 -3.00
N GLU A 213 9.46 1.15 -4.32
CA GLU A 213 8.19 1.11 -5.06
C GLU A 213 8.23 -0.02 -6.10
N CYS A 214 7.20 -0.85 -6.13
CA CYS A 214 7.00 -1.85 -7.19
C CYS A 214 5.51 -2.19 -7.33
N VAL A 215 5.18 -3.06 -8.28
CA VAL A 215 3.94 -3.83 -8.33
C VAL A 215 4.29 -5.32 -8.29
N GLY A 216 3.35 -6.23 -8.05
CA GLY A 216 3.64 -7.67 -8.24
C GLY A 216 3.11 -8.24 -9.54
N VAL A 217 2.20 -7.53 -10.19
CA VAL A 217 1.73 -7.80 -11.56
C VAL A 217 1.78 -6.50 -12.33
N PHE A 218 2.57 -6.47 -13.39
CA PHE A 218 2.59 -5.35 -14.32
C PHE A 218 1.66 -5.64 -15.50
N THR A 219 0.83 -4.67 -15.87
CA THR A 219 -0.05 -4.69 -17.05
C THR A 219 0.27 -3.45 -17.90
N GLY A 220 0.58 -3.70 -19.18
CA GLY A 220 1.04 -2.73 -20.16
C GLY A 220 1.97 -3.39 -21.19
N GLU A 221 2.07 -2.84 -22.39
CA GLU A 221 2.96 -3.32 -23.45
C GLU A 221 3.64 -2.17 -24.21
N LEU A 222 4.83 -2.42 -24.76
CA LEU A 222 5.57 -1.39 -25.49
C LEU A 222 4.74 -0.84 -26.66
N GLY A 223 4.50 0.46 -26.65
CA GLY A 223 3.76 1.19 -27.67
C GLY A 223 2.25 1.21 -27.49
N ASP A 224 1.71 0.76 -26.34
CA ASP A 224 0.29 0.91 -26.07
C ASP A 224 -0.15 2.38 -25.97
N GLU A 225 -1.45 2.62 -26.18
CA GLU A 225 -2.03 3.96 -26.12
C GLU A 225 -2.40 4.39 -24.69
N TRP A 226 -2.41 3.47 -23.72
CA TRP A 226 -3.01 3.67 -22.41
C TRP A 226 -2.34 4.83 -21.68
N THR A 227 -1.02 4.75 -21.50
CA THR A 227 -0.27 5.73 -20.69
C THR A 227 1.04 6.17 -21.28
N LYS A 228 1.44 5.67 -22.48
CA LYS A 228 2.81 5.85 -22.99
C LYS A 228 3.83 5.47 -21.92
N ASP A 229 3.55 4.37 -21.23
CA ASP A 229 4.32 3.86 -20.11
C ASP A 229 5.43 2.90 -20.57
N ASP A 230 5.91 3.04 -21.81
CA ASP A 230 7.10 2.34 -22.30
C ASP A 230 8.25 2.38 -21.29
N TRP A 231 8.39 3.48 -20.54
CA TRP A 231 9.39 3.62 -19.48
C TRP A 231 9.17 2.64 -18.33
N ALA A 232 7.91 2.33 -17.98
CA ALA A 232 7.54 1.36 -16.96
C ALA A 232 7.71 -0.06 -17.48
N VAL A 233 7.24 -0.35 -18.70
CA VAL A 233 7.47 -1.66 -19.35
C VAL A 233 8.98 -1.97 -19.40
N ASN A 234 9.80 -1.04 -19.90
CA ASN A 234 11.26 -1.18 -19.97
C ASN A 234 11.94 -1.26 -18.60
N ALA A 235 11.27 -0.85 -17.52
CA ALA A 235 11.79 -0.93 -16.17
C ALA A 235 11.49 -2.25 -15.47
N ASN A 236 10.62 -3.10 -16.01
CA ASN A 236 10.15 -4.33 -15.36
C ASN A 236 9.65 -4.06 -13.93
N TRP A 237 8.60 -3.25 -13.80
CA TRP A 237 8.10 -2.78 -12.49
C TRP A 237 7.59 -3.87 -11.53
N ASP A 238 7.45 -5.11 -12.01
CA ASP A 238 7.18 -6.27 -11.18
C ASP A 238 8.43 -7.03 -10.70
N ARG A 239 9.62 -6.55 -11.09
CA ARG A 239 10.95 -7.14 -10.84
C ARG A 239 11.98 -6.04 -10.61
N ILE A 240 11.73 -5.15 -9.67
CA ILE A 240 12.49 -3.90 -9.51
C ILE A 240 12.74 -3.57 -8.04
N PHE A 241 13.94 -3.06 -7.76
CA PHE A 241 14.20 -2.18 -6.61
C PHE A 241 14.17 -0.76 -7.16
N HIS A 242 13.10 0.00 -6.91
CA HIS A 242 12.98 1.38 -7.37
C HIS A 242 12.96 2.32 -6.17
N TYR A 243 13.92 3.23 -6.14
CA TYR A 243 14.12 4.15 -5.04
C TYR A 243 14.25 5.59 -5.55
N ASN A 244 13.70 6.53 -4.79
CA ASN A 244 13.70 7.94 -5.16
C ASN A 244 13.77 8.87 -3.95
N THR A 245 14.11 10.11 -4.27
CA THR A 245 13.92 11.26 -3.42
C THR A 245 13.17 12.30 -4.22
N HIS A 246 12.08 12.81 -3.68
CA HIS A 246 11.26 13.83 -4.32
C HIS A 246 11.21 15.09 -3.46
N ARG A 247 11.33 16.23 -4.14
CA ARG A 247 10.85 17.52 -3.63
C ARG A 247 9.62 17.87 -4.45
N HIS A 248 8.50 18.00 -3.76
CA HIS A 248 7.20 18.33 -4.33
C HIS A 248 6.87 19.80 -4.11
N ASN A 249 5.91 20.32 -4.87
CA ASN A 249 5.31 21.61 -4.53
C ASN A 249 4.63 21.54 -3.16
N SER A 250 4.69 22.65 -2.44
CA SER A 250 3.94 22.87 -1.21
C SER A 250 3.25 24.24 -1.26
N PRO A 251 2.27 24.51 -0.37
CA PRO A 251 1.71 25.85 -0.23
C PRO A 251 2.74 26.94 0.12
N CYS A 252 3.91 26.54 0.64
CA CYS A 252 4.98 27.43 1.10
C CYS A 252 6.06 27.63 0.03
N ASN A 253 6.23 26.62 -0.83
CA ASN A 253 7.32 26.58 -1.79
C ASN A 253 6.83 26.01 -3.11
N ASN A 254 6.71 26.89 -4.11
CA ASN A 254 6.43 26.50 -5.48
C ASN A 254 7.76 26.39 -6.23
N ILE A 255 8.15 25.15 -6.50
CA ILE A 255 9.41 24.79 -7.15
C ILE A 255 9.26 24.54 -8.66
N GLY A 256 8.04 24.70 -9.19
CA GLY A 256 7.71 24.30 -10.56
C GLY A 256 7.47 22.80 -10.66
N ASP A 257 8.19 22.13 -11.56
CA ASP A 257 8.06 20.68 -11.72
C ASP A 257 8.66 19.92 -10.54
N ARG A 258 8.10 18.73 -10.24
CA ARG A 258 8.62 17.83 -9.21
C ARG A 258 10.10 17.53 -9.46
N GLN A 259 10.94 17.80 -8.47
CA GLN A 259 12.38 17.58 -8.56
C GLN A 259 12.71 16.20 -7.96
N THR A 260 13.34 15.32 -8.75
CA THR A 260 13.53 13.91 -8.40
C THR A 260 14.98 13.48 -8.55
N LYS A 261 15.50 12.69 -7.60
CA LYS A 261 16.78 11.97 -7.71
C LYS A 261 16.60 10.54 -7.18
N GLY A 262 16.95 9.55 -7.99
CA GLY A 262 16.88 8.16 -7.57
C GLY A 262 17.55 7.21 -8.56
N GLY A 263 17.10 5.98 -8.55
CA GLY A 263 17.67 4.91 -9.35
C GLY A 263 16.82 3.66 -9.28
N LYS A 264 17.33 2.60 -9.90
CA LYS A 264 16.71 1.29 -9.87
C LYS A 264 17.72 0.18 -10.11
N ALA A 265 17.41 -0.99 -9.57
CA ALA A 265 17.99 -2.27 -9.96
C ALA A 265 16.86 -3.23 -10.35
N ASN A 266 17.17 -4.28 -11.12
CA ASN A 266 16.19 -5.27 -11.54
C ASN A 266 16.52 -6.65 -10.95
N PHE A 267 15.48 -7.42 -10.69
CA PHE A 267 15.56 -8.78 -10.16
C PHE A 267 15.29 -9.82 -11.26
N ASP A 268 15.79 -11.04 -11.05
CA ASP A 268 15.48 -12.18 -11.92
C ASP A 268 14.05 -12.71 -11.70
N LYS A 269 13.54 -12.60 -10.46
CA LYS A 269 12.20 -13.01 -10.03
C LYS A 269 11.33 -11.81 -9.70
N LYS A 270 10.02 -12.02 -9.59
CA LYS A 270 9.10 -10.93 -9.27
C LYS A 270 9.25 -10.49 -7.82
N ASN A 271 8.97 -9.21 -7.55
CA ASN A 271 8.83 -8.67 -6.19
C ASN A 271 7.76 -9.41 -5.36
N SER A 272 6.86 -10.15 -6.01
CA SER A 272 5.80 -10.94 -5.39
C SER A 272 6.14 -12.42 -5.20
N ASP A 273 7.27 -12.87 -5.72
CA ASP A 273 7.75 -14.25 -5.57
C ASP A 273 8.58 -14.43 -4.29
N GLU A 274 9.36 -13.41 -3.91
CA GLU A 274 10.34 -13.48 -2.82
C GLU A 274 10.27 -12.26 -1.89
N PHE A 275 10.66 -12.47 -0.64
CA PHE A 275 10.94 -11.37 0.29
C PHE A 275 12.33 -10.81 0.00
N HIS A 276 12.43 -9.50 0.04
CA HIS A 276 13.70 -8.78 0.03
C HIS A 276 13.75 -7.79 1.20
N ILE A 277 14.96 -7.42 1.59
CA ILE A 277 15.21 -6.37 2.58
C ILE A 277 15.55 -5.09 1.84
N TYR A 278 14.60 -4.15 1.82
CA TYR A 278 14.78 -2.83 1.23
C TYR A 278 15.15 -1.83 2.31
N ALA A 279 16.22 -1.08 2.11
CA ALA A 279 16.67 -0.14 3.14
C ALA A 279 17.22 1.18 2.57
N ALA A 280 17.17 2.19 3.43
CA ALA A 280 17.82 3.48 3.20
C ALA A 280 18.52 3.96 4.47
N TYR A 281 19.80 4.33 4.34
CA TYR A 281 20.50 5.11 5.34
C TYR A 281 20.39 6.60 5.00
N TRP A 282 19.58 7.33 5.76
CA TRP A 282 19.45 8.76 5.63
C TRP A 282 20.50 9.44 6.50
N HIS A 283 21.53 10.02 5.88
CA HIS A 283 22.65 10.60 6.64
C HIS A 283 22.20 11.79 7.51
N ALA A 284 22.83 11.97 8.67
CA ALA A 284 22.42 12.93 9.69
C ALA A 284 22.35 14.40 9.22
N ASP A 285 23.14 14.78 8.20
CA ASP A 285 23.09 16.13 7.63
C ASP A 285 22.02 16.32 6.54
N GLY A 286 21.34 15.23 6.17
CA GLY A 286 20.32 15.18 5.14
C GLY A 286 20.84 15.25 3.70
N SER A 287 22.15 15.33 3.50
CA SER A 287 22.76 15.60 2.18
C SER A 287 22.94 14.35 1.32
N LYS A 288 22.83 13.16 1.92
CA LYS A 288 23.05 11.88 1.26
C LYS A 288 22.09 10.83 1.80
N ILE A 289 21.60 9.98 0.90
CA ILE A 289 20.82 8.80 1.24
C ILE A 289 21.46 7.61 0.52
N ASP A 290 21.86 6.59 1.28
CA ASP A 290 22.40 5.35 0.75
C ASP A 290 21.29 4.30 0.69
N PHE A 291 20.98 3.77 -0.47
CA PHE A 291 19.97 2.72 -0.66
C PHE A 291 20.63 1.35 -0.69
N TYR A 292 20.06 0.41 0.07
CA TYR A 292 20.53 -0.96 0.17
C TYR A 292 19.43 -1.94 -0.23
N ILE A 293 19.84 -3.06 -0.80
CA ILE A 293 19.00 -4.21 -1.09
C ILE A 293 19.68 -5.46 -0.54
N ASP A 294 18.95 -6.23 0.27
CA ASP A 294 19.44 -7.46 0.92
C ASP A 294 20.79 -7.28 1.66
N GLY A 295 20.96 -6.10 2.28
CA GLY A 295 22.15 -5.73 3.03
C GLY A 295 23.35 -5.28 2.18
N GLU A 296 23.23 -5.20 0.86
CA GLU A 296 24.25 -4.66 -0.06
C GLU A 296 23.93 -3.21 -0.44
N LEU A 297 24.94 -2.34 -0.44
CA LEU A 297 24.79 -0.97 -0.93
C LEU A 297 24.56 -0.99 -2.45
N GLU A 298 23.36 -0.61 -2.87
CA GLU A 298 23.04 -0.43 -4.28
C GLU A 298 23.54 0.93 -4.78
N LYS A 299 23.17 2.02 -4.10
CA LYS A 299 23.55 3.37 -4.54
C LYS A 299 23.43 4.45 -3.47
N SER A 300 24.42 5.35 -3.47
CA SER A 300 24.33 6.64 -2.78
C SER A 300 23.71 7.71 -3.68
N ILE A 301 22.68 8.41 -3.17
CA ILE A 301 22.02 9.51 -3.84
C ILE A 301 22.20 10.79 -3.03
N THR A 302 22.52 11.89 -3.71
CA THR A 302 22.42 13.25 -3.17
C THR A 302 21.05 13.81 -3.55
N PRO A 303 20.14 14.05 -2.58
CA PRO A 303 18.84 14.64 -2.88
C PRO A 303 19.00 16.07 -3.41
N VAL A 304 17.94 16.62 -4.01
CA VAL A 304 18.00 17.95 -4.67
C VAL A 304 18.28 19.11 -3.71
N ILE A 305 17.90 18.94 -2.45
CA ILE A 305 18.28 19.77 -1.31
C ILE A 305 18.56 18.82 -0.13
N PRO A 306 19.31 19.22 0.91
CA PRO A 306 19.44 18.40 2.10
C PRO A 306 18.08 18.18 2.80
N PHE A 307 17.72 16.93 3.08
CA PHE A 307 16.50 16.57 3.80
C PHE A 307 16.80 16.57 5.29
N LYS A 308 16.50 17.68 5.99
CA LYS A 308 16.94 17.90 7.38
C LYS A 308 15.84 17.72 8.43
N GLY A 309 14.58 17.71 8.01
CA GLY A 309 13.44 17.60 8.91
C GLY A 309 12.87 16.21 8.94
N ALA A 310 12.36 15.77 10.10
CA ALA A 310 11.80 14.45 10.27
C ALA A 310 10.66 14.14 9.27
N LEU A 311 10.57 12.89 8.85
CA LEU A 311 9.60 12.38 7.88
C LEU A 311 8.80 11.23 8.50
N ARG A 312 7.55 11.07 8.05
CA ARG A 312 6.68 9.98 8.46
C ARG A 312 6.96 8.75 7.62
N LEU A 313 7.21 7.62 8.26
CA LEU A 313 7.34 6.32 7.61
C LEU A 313 5.98 5.75 7.21
N ILE A 314 5.87 5.23 5.99
CA ILE A 314 4.63 4.80 5.34
C ILE A 314 4.85 3.46 4.64
N MET A 315 3.90 2.56 4.82
CA MET A 315 3.73 1.33 4.06
C MET A 315 2.37 1.40 3.38
N SER A 316 2.34 1.27 2.05
CA SER A 316 1.10 1.49 1.31
C SER A 316 0.97 0.61 0.08
N SER A 317 -0.28 0.41 -0.32
CA SER A 317 -0.64 -0.23 -1.58
C SER A 317 -1.68 0.61 -2.30
N ASN A 318 -1.33 1.10 -3.48
CA ASN A 318 -2.11 2.03 -4.30
C ASN A 318 -2.22 1.51 -5.74
N PHE A 319 -3.22 1.95 -6.50
CA PHE A 319 -3.25 1.70 -7.95
C PHE A 319 -2.54 2.85 -8.67
N TYR A 320 -1.40 2.60 -9.31
CA TYR A 320 -0.69 3.64 -10.04
C TYR A 320 -1.41 4.03 -11.33
N ASP A 321 -1.47 5.32 -11.66
CA ASP A 321 -2.16 5.81 -12.85
C ASP A 321 -1.51 5.34 -14.16
N TRP A 322 -0.22 5.01 -14.14
CA TRP A 322 0.52 4.53 -15.32
C TRP A 322 0.31 3.04 -15.62
N ILE A 323 -0.22 2.25 -14.69
CA ILE A 323 -0.57 0.84 -14.92
C ILE A 323 -1.80 0.75 -15.83
N GLU A 324 -1.71 -0.06 -16.88
CA GLU A 324 -2.83 -0.37 -17.78
C GLU A 324 -3.96 -1.09 -17.05
N GLU A 325 -5.19 -0.60 -17.21
CA GLU A 325 -6.35 -1.26 -16.64
C GLU A 325 -6.88 -2.35 -17.57
N THR A 326 -6.66 -3.60 -17.18
CA THR A 326 -7.09 -4.78 -17.95
C THR A 326 -8.19 -5.56 -17.20
N SER A 327 -8.24 -6.88 -17.31
CA SER A 327 -9.23 -7.69 -16.59
C SER A 327 -8.84 -7.86 -15.11
N ALA A 328 -9.83 -8.12 -14.24
CA ALA A 328 -9.55 -8.40 -12.82
C ALA A 328 -8.67 -9.66 -12.64
N GLU A 329 -8.76 -10.61 -13.57
CA GLU A 329 -7.94 -11.81 -13.60
C GLU A 329 -6.48 -11.47 -13.95
N ASP A 330 -6.27 -10.71 -15.02
CA ASP A 330 -4.92 -10.31 -15.47
C ASP A 330 -4.21 -9.44 -14.45
N MET A 331 -4.94 -8.53 -13.78
CA MET A 331 -4.41 -7.70 -12.69
C MET A 331 -4.26 -8.43 -11.36
N GLY A 332 -4.61 -9.72 -11.29
CA GLY A 332 -4.41 -10.56 -10.10
C GLY A 332 -5.47 -10.43 -9.00
N PHE A 333 -6.55 -9.67 -9.20
CA PHE A 333 -7.60 -9.48 -8.19
C PHE A 333 -8.49 -10.70 -7.97
N ASN A 334 -8.48 -11.67 -8.90
CA ASN A 334 -9.18 -12.95 -8.73
C ASN A 334 -8.33 -14.05 -8.07
N ARG A 335 -7.09 -13.73 -7.66
CA ARG A 335 -6.23 -14.68 -6.96
C ARG A 335 -6.75 -14.96 -5.54
N PRO A 336 -6.34 -16.09 -4.92
CA PRO A 336 -6.61 -16.35 -3.51
C PRO A 336 -6.19 -15.17 -2.62
N LEU A 337 -6.86 -15.01 -1.48
CA LEU A 337 -6.68 -13.86 -0.60
C LEU A 337 -5.22 -13.69 -0.15
N GLU A 338 -4.54 -14.79 0.16
CA GLU A 338 -3.13 -14.82 0.55
C GLU A 338 -2.18 -14.23 -0.51
N ASP A 339 -2.48 -14.43 -1.79
CA ASP A 339 -1.71 -13.90 -2.91
C ASP A 339 -1.98 -12.40 -3.13
N ARG A 340 -3.04 -11.85 -2.54
CA ARG A 340 -3.43 -10.44 -2.70
C ARG A 340 -2.86 -9.52 -1.63
N TYR A 341 -2.06 -10.04 -0.70
CA TYR A 341 -1.40 -9.23 0.32
C TYR A 341 -0.01 -8.76 -0.11
N THR A 342 0.24 -7.46 0.02
CA THR A 342 1.61 -6.98 0.24
C THR A 342 1.93 -7.27 1.70
N GLN A 343 3.04 -7.97 1.94
CA GLN A 343 3.41 -8.47 3.27
C GLN A 343 4.70 -7.79 3.74
N PHE A 344 4.69 -7.30 4.97
CA PHE A 344 5.87 -6.84 5.70
C PHE A 344 6.09 -7.82 6.87
N ASP A 345 7.22 -8.52 6.86
CA ASP A 345 7.65 -9.40 7.97
C ASP A 345 8.06 -8.55 9.16
N TRP A 346 8.84 -7.51 8.90
CA TRP A 346 9.20 -6.53 9.91
C TRP A 346 9.56 -5.20 9.24
N VAL A 347 9.51 -4.15 10.06
CA VAL A 347 10.10 -2.84 9.80
C VAL A 347 11.04 -2.55 10.96
N ARG A 348 12.30 -2.24 10.66
CA ARG A 348 13.31 -1.91 11.68
C ARG A 348 13.97 -0.60 11.34
N VAL A 349 14.08 0.25 12.34
CA VAL A 349 14.74 1.54 12.24
C VAL A 349 15.81 1.61 13.29
N TRP A 350 16.96 2.15 12.91
CA TRP A 350 18.16 2.18 13.73
C TRP A 350 18.76 3.57 13.73
N GLN A 351 19.30 3.96 14.87
CA GLN A 351 20.10 5.18 15.02
C GLN A 351 21.50 4.83 15.50
N LEU A 352 22.47 5.70 15.20
CA LEU A 352 23.83 5.58 15.73
C LEU A 352 23.94 6.28 17.09
N GLU A 353 24.50 5.57 18.06
CA GLU A 353 24.90 6.12 19.36
C GLU A 353 26.40 5.86 19.61
N ASP A 354 27.01 6.65 20.49
CA ASP A 354 28.36 6.36 20.99
C ASP A 354 28.39 4.99 21.71
N LEU A 355 29.52 4.28 21.60
CA LEU A 355 29.72 2.95 22.20
C LEU A 355 29.53 2.92 23.73
#